data_AF-A0A6G3CMW4-F1
#
_entry.id   AF-A0A6G3CMW4-F1
#
_cell.length_a   1.000
_cell.length_b   1.000
_cell.length_c   1.000
_cell.angle_alpha   90.00
_cell.angle_beta   90.00
_cell.angle_gamma   90.00
#
_symmetry.space_group_name_H-M   'P 1'
#
loop_
_entity.id
_entity.type
_entity.pdbx_description
1 polymer ?
#
loop_
_entity_poly.entity_id
_entity_poly.type
_entity_poly.pdbx_seq_one_letter_code
_entity_poly.pdbx_strand_id
1 'polypeptide(L)'
;MSPRLDVARTQNASSACPQGPTNSDSPAASAVTGPRASTTGSTSTTSTTSDFSGAAGEGLEGLEGLPEIPPYAEVGALDARALSKTLFERLESLEEGTHEYAYVRNTLVELNLALVKFAASRFRSRSEPMEDIVQVGTIGLIKAIDRF
;
A
#
# COMPACT_ATOMS: atom_id res chain seq x y z
N MET A 1 11.47 0.51 67.35
CA MET A 1 10.11 0.25 66.84
C MET A 1 10.16 0.14 65.32
N SER A 2 9.66 -0.96 64.76
CA SER A 2 9.32 -1.09 63.33
C SER A 2 8.18 -0.12 62.97
N PRO A 3 7.90 0.15 61.67
CA PRO A 3 7.17 -0.82 60.85
C PRO A 3 7.67 -1.00 59.40
N ARG A 4 7.42 -2.21 58.90
CA ARG A 4 7.53 -2.68 57.51
C ARG A 4 6.57 -1.93 56.58
N LEU A 5 6.96 -1.72 55.32
CA LEU A 5 6.05 -1.58 54.20
C LEU A 5 6.45 -2.56 53.08
N ASP A 6 5.63 -3.60 52.98
CA ASP A 6 5.46 -4.53 51.86
C ASP A 6 4.66 -3.81 50.74
N VAL A 7 5.10 -3.86 49.48
CA VAL A 7 4.23 -3.59 48.31
C VAL A 7 4.60 -4.51 47.13
N ALA A 8 3.57 -5.29 46.76
CA ALA A 8 3.17 -5.87 45.46
C ALA A 8 4.25 -6.51 44.55
N ARG A 9 4.29 -7.84 44.38
CA ARG A 9 3.32 -8.70 43.66
C ARG A 9 3.20 -8.40 42.16
N THR A 10 3.99 -9.10 41.35
CA THR A 10 3.48 -9.90 40.21
C THR A 10 4.34 -11.17 40.09
N GLN A 11 3.75 -12.32 40.44
CA GLN A 11 4.33 -13.63 40.14
C GLN A 11 3.48 -14.27 39.05
N ASN A 12 4.18 -14.57 37.96
CA ASN A 12 4.24 -15.86 37.29
C ASN A 12 2.99 -16.41 36.59
N ALA A 13 3.22 -16.76 35.34
CA ALA A 13 2.33 -17.44 34.43
C ALA A 13 1.89 -18.82 34.96
N SER A 14 0.62 -19.16 34.75
CA SER A 14 0.17 -20.55 34.82
C SER A 14 -1.00 -20.80 33.85
N SER A 15 -0.68 -21.50 32.77
CA SER A 15 -1.34 -22.72 32.30
C SER A 15 -2.83 -22.92 32.64
N ALA A 16 -3.69 -22.95 31.61
CA ALA A 16 -4.87 -23.83 31.57
C ALA A 16 -5.52 -23.83 30.17
N CYS A 17 -5.32 -24.90 29.40
CA CYS A 17 -6.28 -25.37 28.41
C CYS A 17 -7.09 -26.50 29.06
N PRO A 18 -8.43 -26.52 28.99
CA PRO A 18 -9.19 -27.73 29.23
C PRO A 18 -9.76 -28.31 27.93
N GLN A 19 -9.50 -29.60 27.71
CA GLN A 19 -10.11 -30.44 26.67
C GLN A 19 -11.29 -31.26 27.25
N GLY A 20 -12.36 -31.39 26.44
CA GLY A 20 -13.33 -32.51 26.40
C GLY A 20 -14.46 -32.54 27.46
N PRO A 21 -15.50 -33.42 27.35
CA PRO A 21 -15.70 -34.51 26.37
C PRO A 21 -17.14 -34.70 25.80
N THR A 22 -17.22 -35.50 24.71
CA THR A 22 -18.25 -36.49 24.26
C THR A 22 -19.75 -36.34 24.60
N ASN A 23 -20.62 -36.53 23.59
CA ASN A 23 -21.69 -37.55 23.63
C ASN A 23 -22.28 -37.84 22.22
N SER A 24 -22.32 -39.14 21.89
CA SER A 24 -23.08 -39.77 20.81
C SER A 24 -24.41 -40.33 21.36
N ASP A 25 -25.29 -40.81 20.45
CA ASP A 25 -26.63 -41.46 20.63
C ASP A 25 -27.85 -40.51 20.75
N SER A 26 -29.02 -40.66 20.11
CA SER A 26 -29.63 -41.68 19.23
C SER A 26 -31.01 -41.14 18.69
N PRO A 27 -31.97 -41.88 18.05
CA PRO A 27 -32.52 -41.53 16.73
C PRO A 27 -34.08 -41.41 16.61
N ALA A 28 -34.53 -41.26 15.35
CA ALA A 28 -35.84 -41.65 14.76
C ALA A 28 -37.11 -40.80 15.01
N ALA A 29 -37.66 -40.17 13.95
CA ALA A 29 -38.76 -40.74 13.14
C ALA A 29 -39.48 -39.67 12.25
N SER A 30 -39.67 -40.03 10.97
CA SER A 30 -40.83 -39.77 10.07
C SER A 30 -41.31 -38.32 9.83
N ALA A 31 -41.75 -37.87 8.65
CA ALA A 31 -41.89 -38.38 7.29
C ALA A 31 -42.36 -37.19 6.40
N VAL A 32 -42.38 -37.39 5.06
CA VAL A 32 -43.28 -36.77 4.05
C VAL A 32 -42.76 -35.61 3.15
N THR A 33 -42.35 -36.01 1.94
CA THR A 33 -42.76 -35.57 0.57
C THR A 33 -42.67 -34.11 0.07
N GLY A 34 -41.63 -33.86 -0.77
CA GLY A 34 -41.66 -33.22 -2.11
C GLY A 34 -41.78 -31.68 -2.26
N PRO A 35 -41.55 -31.06 -3.44
CA PRO A 35 -40.70 -31.42 -4.59
C PRO A 35 -39.72 -30.29 -5.06
N ARG A 36 -38.69 -30.69 -5.82
CA ARG A 36 -37.84 -29.97 -6.80
C ARG A 36 -37.76 -28.43 -6.78
N ALA A 37 -36.55 -27.91 -6.55
CA ALA A 37 -36.00 -26.78 -7.30
C ALA A 37 -34.47 -26.92 -7.40
N SER A 38 -33.98 -27.30 -8.58
CA SER A 38 -32.57 -27.28 -8.96
C SER A 38 -32.18 -25.85 -9.34
N THR A 39 -31.60 -25.12 -8.40
CA THR A 39 -30.97 -23.81 -8.66
C THR A 39 -29.49 -24.02 -8.94
N THR A 40 -29.15 -24.13 -10.22
CA THR A 40 -27.78 -23.96 -10.72
C THR A 40 -27.34 -22.52 -10.49
N GLY A 41 -26.57 -22.29 -9.42
CA GLY A 41 -25.71 -21.12 -9.30
C GLY A 41 -24.40 -21.39 -10.03
N SER A 42 -24.29 -20.96 -11.28
CA SER A 42 -23.02 -20.88 -12.00
C SER A 42 -22.80 -19.47 -12.50
N THR A 43 -21.92 -18.80 -11.76
CA THR A 43 -21.26 -17.53 -12.04
C THR A 43 -20.77 -17.49 -13.48
N SER A 44 -21.30 -16.56 -14.27
CA SER A 44 -20.80 -16.23 -15.61
C SER A 44 -20.52 -14.73 -15.65
N THR A 45 -19.27 -14.42 -15.34
CA THR A 45 -18.42 -13.41 -15.98
C THR A 45 -19.11 -12.19 -16.58
N THR A 46 -19.02 -11.07 -15.85
CA THR A 46 -19.09 -9.73 -16.40
C THR A 46 -17.93 -9.53 -17.39
N SER A 47 -18.22 -9.60 -18.68
CA SER A 47 -17.31 -9.17 -19.74
C SER A 47 -17.40 -7.65 -19.87
N THR A 48 -16.45 -6.99 -19.21
CA THR A 48 -16.07 -5.60 -19.43
C THR A 48 -15.59 -5.41 -20.87
N THR A 49 -16.28 -4.58 -21.64
CA THR A 49 -15.67 -3.82 -22.74
C THR A 49 -15.99 -2.35 -22.50
N SER A 50 -15.23 -1.76 -21.60
CA SER A 50 -15.18 -0.32 -21.40
C SER A 50 -14.30 0.26 -22.52
N ASP A 51 -14.96 0.66 -23.60
CA ASP A 51 -14.47 1.69 -24.51
C ASP A 51 -14.22 2.98 -23.70
N PHE A 52 -12.98 3.23 -23.34
CA PHE A 52 -12.53 4.56 -22.92
C PHE A 52 -11.57 5.11 -23.96
N SER A 53 -12.19 5.61 -25.04
CA SER A 53 -11.54 6.50 -25.98
C SER A 53 -11.33 7.84 -25.26
N GLY A 54 -10.06 8.16 -24.98
CA GLY A 54 -9.66 9.43 -24.39
C GLY A 54 -10.09 10.61 -25.25
N ALA A 55 -11.01 11.40 -24.73
CA ALA A 55 -11.34 12.73 -25.24
C ALA A 55 -10.72 13.76 -24.30
N ALA A 56 -9.95 14.65 -24.91
CA ALA A 56 -9.31 15.80 -24.31
C ALA A 56 -10.32 16.89 -23.89
N GLY A 57 -9.91 17.73 -22.93
CA GLY A 57 -10.55 18.98 -22.52
C GLY A 57 -11.76 18.77 -21.61
N GLU A 58 -11.99 19.48 -20.53
CA GLU A 58 -11.59 20.83 -20.14
C GLU A 58 -11.76 20.98 -18.61
N GLY A 59 -11.07 21.94 -17.99
CA GLY A 59 -11.49 22.48 -16.69
C GLY A 59 -10.48 22.42 -15.55
N LEU A 60 -9.33 23.10 -15.70
CA LEU A 60 -8.48 23.50 -14.57
C LEU A 60 -8.03 24.96 -14.77
N GLU A 61 -8.99 25.88 -14.83
CA GLU A 61 -8.73 27.32 -14.74
C GLU A 61 -8.31 27.66 -13.29
N GLY A 62 -7.04 28.01 -13.09
CA GLY A 62 -6.57 28.47 -11.78
C GLY A 62 -5.07 28.35 -11.48
N LEU A 63 -4.20 28.01 -12.44
CA LEU A 63 -2.74 27.85 -12.22
C LEU A 63 -1.89 28.79 -13.08
N GLU A 64 -2.40 29.97 -13.45
CA GLU A 64 -1.64 30.98 -14.18
C GLU A 64 -0.48 31.52 -13.30
N GLY A 65 0.73 31.02 -13.54
CA GLY A 65 1.96 31.60 -13.01
C GLY A 65 2.98 30.62 -12.43
N LEU A 66 2.67 29.32 -12.35
CA LEU A 66 3.67 28.32 -11.96
C LEU A 66 4.45 27.86 -13.21
N PRO A 67 5.79 27.78 -13.18
CA PRO A 67 6.53 27.17 -14.28
C PRO A 67 5.99 25.75 -14.51
N GLU A 68 5.47 25.50 -15.71
CA GLU A 68 5.00 24.18 -16.13
C GLU A 68 6.21 23.24 -16.10
N ILE A 69 6.25 22.36 -15.10
CA ILE A 69 7.29 21.34 -15.02
C ILE A 69 7.02 20.40 -16.19
N PRO A 70 7.95 20.24 -17.14
CA PRO A 70 7.79 19.27 -18.21
C PRO A 70 7.43 17.90 -17.65
N PRO A 71 6.64 17.09 -18.36
CA PRO A 71 6.30 15.74 -17.92
C PRO A 71 7.59 15.02 -17.50
N TYR A 72 7.66 14.54 -16.26
CA TYR A 72 8.86 13.88 -15.71
C TYR A 72 9.35 12.69 -16.56
N ALA A 73 8.50 12.18 -17.45
CA ALA A 73 8.80 11.15 -18.43
C ALA A 73 9.73 11.62 -19.58
N GLU A 74 9.86 12.92 -19.81
CA GLU A 74 10.65 13.51 -20.90
C GLU A 74 12.04 13.99 -20.45
N VAL A 75 12.30 14.01 -19.14
CA VAL A 75 13.63 14.34 -18.60
C VAL A 75 14.58 13.17 -18.86
N GLY A 76 15.66 13.42 -19.61
CA GLY A 76 16.70 12.44 -19.84
C GLY A 76 17.27 11.90 -18.52
N ALA A 77 17.60 10.60 -18.46
CA ALA A 77 18.06 9.98 -17.21
C ALA A 77 19.30 10.66 -16.58
N LEU A 78 20.15 11.29 -17.41
CA LEU A 78 21.28 12.10 -16.94
C LEU A 78 20.82 13.43 -16.33
N ASP A 79 19.88 14.12 -16.99
CA ASP A 79 19.34 15.40 -16.53
C ASP A 79 18.53 15.21 -15.23
N ALA A 80 17.73 14.14 -15.13
CA ALA A 80 16.99 13.80 -13.91
C ALA A 80 17.94 13.56 -12.73
N ARG A 81 19.10 12.95 -12.97
CA ARG A 81 20.11 12.68 -11.94
C ARG A 81 20.83 13.95 -11.50
N ALA A 82 21.13 14.85 -12.45
CA ALA A 82 21.72 16.15 -12.16
C ALA A 82 20.74 17.03 -11.35
N LEU A 83 19.47 17.10 -11.77
CA LEU A 83 18.41 17.82 -11.06
C LEU A 83 18.17 17.25 -9.65
N SER A 84 18.14 15.92 -9.51
CA SER A 84 17.96 15.28 -8.20
C SER A 84 19.06 15.68 -7.22
N LYS A 85 20.32 15.81 -7.68
CA LYS A 85 21.42 16.24 -6.82
C LYS A 85 21.18 17.63 -6.22
N THR A 86 20.83 18.61 -7.07
CA THR A 86 20.54 19.98 -6.62
C THR A 86 19.33 20.03 -5.67
N LEU A 87 18.31 19.19 -5.92
CA LEU A 87 17.14 19.10 -5.06
C LEU A 87 17.45 18.47 -3.70
N PHE A 88 18.32 17.47 -3.62
CA PHE A 88 18.79 16.92 -2.34
C PHE A 88 19.57 17.95 -1.52
N GLU A 89 20.48 18.71 -2.14
CA GLU A 89 21.19 19.81 -1.47
C GLU A 89 20.21 20.87 -0.92
N ARG A 90 19.13 21.16 -1.66
CA ARG A 90 18.07 22.06 -1.18
C ARG A 90 17.25 21.43 -0.05
N LEU A 91 16.93 20.14 -0.13
CA LEU A 91 16.15 19.42 0.88
C LEU A 91 16.84 19.46 2.25
N GLU A 92 18.17 19.27 2.30
CA GLU A 92 18.98 19.35 3.52
C GLU A 92 18.93 20.73 4.20
N SER A 93 18.69 21.80 3.43
CA SER A 93 18.61 23.17 3.95
C SER A 93 17.24 23.57 4.46
N LEU A 94 16.19 22.81 4.13
CA LEU A 94 14.80 23.12 4.45
C LEU A 94 14.38 22.45 5.76
N GLU A 95 13.50 23.13 6.52
CA GLU A 95 12.93 22.57 7.74
C GLU A 95 11.80 21.58 7.43
N GLU A 96 11.84 20.41 8.07
CA GLU A 96 10.79 19.41 7.99
C GLU A 96 9.43 19.99 8.44
N GLY A 97 8.38 19.68 7.68
CA GLY A 97 7.01 20.17 7.96
C GLY A 97 6.65 21.49 7.26
N THR A 98 7.60 22.13 6.57
CA THR A 98 7.30 23.27 5.69
C THR A 98 6.70 22.81 4.35
N HIS A 99 5.96 23.71 3.69
CA HIS A 99 5.42 23.44 2.35
C HIS A 99 6.54 23.27 1.31
N GLU A 100 7.64 24.01 1.47
CA GLU A 100 8.81 23.91 0.58
C GLU A 100 9.49 22.54 0.70
N TYR A 101 9.65 22.03 1.92
CA TYR A 101 10.18 20.68 2.15
C TYR A 101 9.31 19.63 1.45
N ALA A 102 7.99 19.69 1.64
CA ALA A 102 7.05 18.77 1.00
C ALA A 102 7.09 18.85 -0.53
N TYR A 103 7.22 20.06 -1.08
CA TYR A 103 7.34 20.27 -2.53
C TYR A 103 8.62 19.62 -3.08
N VAL A 104 9.78 19.95 -2.52
CA VAL A 104 11.08 19.42 -2.99
C VAL A 104 11.12 17.89 -2.87
N ARG A 105 10.64 17.36 -1.75
CA ARG A 105 10.50 15.92 -1.51
C ARG A 105 9.62 15.24 -2.57
N ASN A 106 8.44 15.78 -2.84
CA ASN A 106 7.53 15.21 -3.84
C ASN A 106 8.13 15.25 -5.25
N THR A 107 8.80 16.35 -5.61
CA THR A 107 9.53 16.45 -6.88
C THR A 107 10.64 15.39 -6.99
N LEU A 108 11.39 15.14 -5.91
CA LEU A 108 12.39 14.07 -5.86
C LEU A 108 11.77 12.67 -6.05
N VAL A 109 10.60 12.41 -5.46
CA VAL A 109 9.87 11.14 -5.63
C VAL A 109 9.46 10.95 -7.09
N GLU A 110 8.88 11.99 -7.71
CA GLU A 110 8.38 11.93 -9.08
C GLU A 110 9.50 11.72 -10.11
N LEU A 111 10.59 12.50 -9.99
CA LEU A 111 11.75 12.38 -10.88
C LEU A 111 12.39 11.00 -10.83
N ASN A 112 12.38 10.35 -9.67
CA ASN A 112 13.05 9.06 -9.45
C ASN A 112 12.11 7.85 -9.59
N LEU A 113 10.83 8.07 -9.94
CA LEU A 113 9.86 6.97 -10.09
C LEU A 113 10.24 6.01 -11.21
N ALA A 114 10.87 6.51 -12.28
CA ALA A 114 11.37 5.68 -13.38
C ALA A 114 12.43 4.65 -12.90
N LEU A 115 13.25 5.03 -11.90
CA LEU A 115 14.24 4.12 -11.31
C LEU A 115 13.57 2.97 -10.54
N VAL A 116 12.46 3.24 -9.86
CA VAL A 116 11.68 2.21 -9.16
C VAL A 116 11.11 1.20 -10.14
N LYS A 117 10.50 1.68 -11.24
CA LYS A 117 9.97 0.80 -12.29
C LYS A 117 11.07 -0.04 -12.94
N PHE A 118 12.23 0.57 -13.21
CA PHE A 118 13.40 -0.14 -13.70
C PHE A 118 13.93 -1.18 -12.69
N ALA A 119 13.95 -0.85 -11.41
CA ALA A 119 14.33 -1.77 -10.34
C ALA A 119 13.37 -2.96 -10.21
N ALA A 120 12.06 -2.69 -10.24
CA ALA A 120 11.00 -3.69 -10.16
C ALA A 120 11.05 -4.70 -11.32
N SER A 121 11.46 -4.26 -12.52
CA SER A 121 11.56 -5.13 -13.71
C SER A 121 12.42 -6.38 -13.50
N ARG A 122 13.39 -6.34 -12.57
CA ARG A 122 14.27 -7.45 -12.20
C ARG A 122 13.55 -8.58 -11.47
N PHE A 123 12.37 -8.31 -10.91
CA PHE A 123 11.59 -9.25 -10.09
C PHE A 123 10.41 -9.89 -10.85
N ARG A 124 10.38 -9.75 -12.18
CA ARG A 124 9.28 -10.25 -13.04
C ARG A 124 9.05 -11.78 -12.95
N SER A 125 10.03 -12.56 -12.50
CA SER A 125 9.91 -14.02 -12.35
C SER A 125 9.37 -14.47 -10.98
N ARG A 126 8.93 -13.55 -10.12
CA ARG A 126 8.35 -13.88 -8.80
C ARG A 126 6.85 -14.16 -8.91
N SER A 127 6.30 -14.80 -7.88
CA SER A 127 4.86 -15.11 -7.76
C SER A 127 3.98 -13.91 -7.41
N GLU A 128 4.59 -12.77 -7.05
CA GLU A 128 3.86 -11.55 -6.69
C GLU A 128 3.53 -10.70 -7.93
N PRO A 129 2.38 -10.02 -7.97
CA PRO A 129 2.03 -9.06 -9.01
C PRO A 129 3.10 -7.97 -9.17
N MET A 130 3.36 -7.54 -10.42
CA MET A 130 4.36 -6.50 -10.70
C MET A 130 4.00 -5.18 -10.00
N GLU A 131 2.72 -4.82 -9.98
CA GLU A 131 2.18 -3.64 -9.30
C GLU A 131 2.52 -3.63 -7.80
N ASP A 132 2.52 -4.79 -7.14
CA ASP A 132 2.83 -4.89 -5.71
C ASP A 132 4.31 -4.63 -5.44
N ILE A 133 5.19 -5.11 -6.32
CA ILE A 133 6.62 -4.86 -6.27
C ILE A 133 6.92 -3.37 -6.51
N VAL A 134 6.25 -2.76 -7.48
CA VAL A 134 6.38 -1.32 -7.76
C VAL A 134 5.85 -0.51 -6.58
N GLN A 135 4.75 -0.90 -5.96
CA GLN A 135 4.21 -0.23 -4.77
C GLN A 135 5.21 -0.28 -3.61
N VAL A 136 5.70 -1.47 -3.24
CA VAL A 136 6.71 -1.62 -2.17
C VAL A 136 7.97 -0.82 -2.50
N GLY A 137 8.41 -0.83 -3.76
CA GLY A 137 9.54 -0.04 -4.23
C GLY A 137 9.30 1.47 -4.11
N THR A 138 8.08 1.93 -4.37
CA THR A 138 7.69 3.35 -4.27
C THR A 138 7.65 3.78 -2.80
N ILE A 139 7.11 2.95 -1.90
CA ILE A 139 7.19 3.20 -0.45
C ILE A 139 8.65 3.24 0.01
N GLY A 140 9.49 2.35 -0.52
CA GLY A 140 10.93 2.36 -0.26
C GLY A 140 11.63 3.65 -0.72
N LEU A 141 11.29 4.13 -1.92
CA LEU A 141 11.81 5.40 -2.45
C LEU A 141 11.40 6.58 -1.57
N ILE A 142 10.13 6.68 -1.21
CA ILE A 142 9.60 7.74 -0.34
C ILE A 142 10.36 7.76 0.99
N LYS A 143 10.49 6.59 1.64
CA LYS A 143 11.22 6.46 2.91
C LYS A 143 12.71 6.76 2.78
N ALA A 144 13.32 6.48 1.63
CA ALA A 144 14.72 6.80 1.39
C ALA A 144 14.94 8.31 1.25
N ILE A 145 14.01 9.01 0.60
CA ILE A 145 14.02 10.48 0.48
C ILE A 145 13.75 11.14 1.84
N ASP A 146 12.81 10.60 2.63
CA ASP A 146 12.46 11.11 3.97
C ASP A 146 13.62 11.09 4.97
N ARG A 147 14.66 10.29 4.70
CA ARG A 147 15.80 10.08 5.61
C ARG A 147 17.11 10.58 5.01
N PHE A 148 17.06 11.22 3.85
CA PHE A 148 18.23 11.80 3.20
C PHE A 148 18.56 13.13 3.88
#